data_AF-A0A0H2TMJ9-F1
#
_entry.id   AF-A0A0H2TMJ9-F1
#
_cell.length_a   1.000
_cell.length_b   1.000
_cell.length_c   1.000
_cell.angle_alpha   90.00
_cell.angle_beta   90.00
_cell.angle_gamma   90.00
#
_symmetry.space_group_name_H-M   'P 1'
#
loop_
_entity.id
_entity.type
_entity.pdbx_description
1 polymer ?
#
loop_
_entity_poly.entity_id
_entity_poly.type
_entity_poly.pdbx_seq_one_letter_code
_entity_poly.pdbx_strand_id
1 'polypeptide(L)'
;MSDTEDRQSADATALAPTNTDGTTAAPGENKKVKKIIRVKKKRPARPQIDPALVKSEPPPQTGTTFNIWYNKWSGGDREEKYASQTAAKGRCHVAKDSGYTRADQVSGSFFCLFFARGVCPKGQDCEYLHRLPTLHDLFNPNVDCFGRDKFSDYRDDMGGVGSFMRQNRTIYVGRIHVSDDIEEVVARHFAEWGQIERCRVLNTRGVAFVTYTNEANAQFAKEAMAHQSLDHNEILNVRWATADPNPMAQAREA
;
A
#
# COMPACT_ATOMS: atom_id res chain seq x y z
N MET A 1 -32.65 100.63 -42.51
CA MET A 1 -31.85 99.99 -43.57
C MET A 1 -32.10 98.51 -43.43
N SER A 2 -33.26 98.06 -43.92
CA SER A 2 -33.45 97.48 -45.27
C SER A 2 -32.86 96.07 -45.29
N ASP A 3 -33.68 95.08 -44.94
CA ASP A 3 -34.32 94.12 -45.89
C ASP A 3 -33.54 92.79 -45.73
N THR A 4 -34.08 91.57 -45.69
CA THR A 4 -35.32 91.01 -46.24
C THR A 4 -35.45 89.57 -45.67
N GLU A 5 -36.69 89.14 -45.38
CA GLU A 5 -37.30 87.82 -45.68
C GLU A 5 -36.65 86.50 -45.14
N ASP A 6 -37.38 85.46 -44.69
CA ASP A 6 -38.82 85.25 -44.48
C ASP A 6 -39.05 83.97 -43.62
N ARG A 7 -39.97 84.10 -42.66
CA ARG A 7 -41.10 83.20 -42.28
C ARG A 7 -40.94 81.67 -42.13
N GLN A 8 -41.12 81.13 -40.90
CA GLN A 8 -42.39 80.67 -40.24
C GLN A 8 -42.68 79.17 -40.52
N SER A 9 -43.02 78.27 -39.58
CA SER A 9 -44.02 78.30 -38.49
C SER A 9 -43.71 77.16 -37.47
N ALA A 10 -43.77 77.37 -36.15
CA ALA A 10 -44.91 77.19 -35.21
C ALA A 10 -45.53 75.75 -35.25
N ASP A 11 -45.36 74.90 -34.23
CA ASP A 11 -45.95 74.85 -32.88
C ASP A 11 -47.06 73.78 -32.83
N ALA A 12 -47.03 72.88 -31.82
CA ALA A 12 -48.21 72.20 -31.24
C ALA A 12 -47.84 71.03 -30.30
N THR A 13 -48.19 71.25 -29.03
CA THR A 13 -48.34 70.31 -27.91
C THR A 13 -49.42 69.25 -28.16
N ALA A 14 -49.22 68.00 -27.71
CA ALA A 14 -50.31 67.06 -27.40
C ALA A 14 -49.93 66.03 -26.31
N LEU A 15 -50.82 65.86 -25.34
CA LEU A 15 -50.77 64.95 -24.17
C LEU A 15 -51.13 63.49 -24.52
N ALA A 16 -50.36 62.53 -23.95
CA ALA A 16 -50.65 61.21 -23.32
C ALA A 16 -51.69 60.20 -23.92
N PRO A 17 -51.79 58.90 -23.49
CA PRO A 17 -50.91 58.03 -22.65
C PRO A 17 -50.66 56.60 -23.24
N THR A 18 -49.75 55.81 -22.64
CA THR A 18 -49.93 54.41 -22.13
C THR A 18 -48.65 53.53 -22.17
N ASN A 19 -48.31 53.07 -20.97
CA ASN A 19 -47.92 51.71 -20.55
C ASN A 19 -46.55 51.07 -20.89
N THR A 20 -45.89 50.69 -19.78
CA THR A 20 -45.10 49.45 -19.53
C THR A 20 -43.77 49.30 -20.29
N ASP A 21 -42.62 48.99 -19.69
CA ASP A 21 -42.36 48.24 -18.46
C ASP A 21 -40.99 48.64 -17.90
N GLY A 22 -40.90 48.79 -16.58
CA GLY A 22 -39.65 48.98 -15.87
C GLY A 22 -39.06 47.63 -15.49
N THR A 23 -37.79 47.38 -15.81
CA THR A 23 -36.98 46.42 -15.07
C THR A 23 -35.54 46.91 -15.00
N THR A 24 -35.16 47.34 -13.80
CA THR A 24 -33.81 47.65 -13.37
C THR A 24 -32.91 46.42 -13.44
N ALA A 25 -31.75 46.58 -14.08
CA ALA A 25 -30.70 45.55 -14.15
C ALA A 25 -30.09 45.27 -12.77
N ALA A 26 -30.13 44.01 -12.34
CA ALA A 26 -29.41 43.49 -11.18
C ALA A 26 -28.00 42.98 -11.58
N PRO A 27 -26.99 43.02 -10.69
CA PRO A 27 -25.64 42.58 -11.01
C PRO A 27 -25.56 41.05 -11.10
N GLY A 28 -24.84 40.55 -12.11
CA GLY A 28 -24.73 39.12 -12.43
C GLY A 28 -24.16 38.28 -11.31
N GLU A 29 -24.94 37.30 -10.86
CA GLU A 29 -24.50 36.23 -9.96
C GLU A 29 -23.53 35.29 -10.68
N ASN A 30 -22.26 35.32 -10.28
CA ASN A 30 -21.29 34.29 -10.64
C ASN A 30 -21.69 32.95 -10.02
N LYS A 31 -22.43 32.13 -10.77
CA LYS A 31 -22.71 30.73 -10.42
C LYS A 31 -21.38 29.96 -10.35
N LYS A 32 -20.85 29.80 -9.14
CA LYS A 32 -19.75 28.88 -8.86
C LYS A 32 -20.22 27.46 -9.16
N VAL A 33 -19.90 26.96 -10.37
CA VAL A 33 -20.05 25.55 -10.71
C VAL A 33 -19.08 24.78 -9.82
N LYS A 34 -19.59 24.25 -8.69
CA LYS A 34 -18.87 23.26 -7.90
C LYS A 34 -18.69 22.05 -8.83
N LYS A 35 -17.50 21.89 -9.42
CA LYS A 35 -17.13 20.64 -10.09
C LYS A 35 -17.29 19.54 -9.05
N ILE A 36 -18.35 18.76 -9.16
CA ILE A 36 -18.50 17.50 -8.42
C ILE A 36 -17.34 16.63 -8.94
N ILE A 37 -16.25 16.59 -8.19
CA ILE A 37 -15.21 15.59 -8.38
C ILE A 37 -15.93 14.27 -8.11
N ARG A 38 -16.39 13.59 -9.16
CA ARG A 38 -16.83 12.21 -9.07
C ARG A 38 -15.61 11.43 -8.58
N VAL A 39 -15.52 11.20 -7.27
CA VAL A 39 -14.56 10.28 -6.70
C VAL A 39 -14.76 8.98 -7.47
N LYS A 40 -13.79 8.62 -8.32
CA LYS A 40 -13.84 7.35 -9.05
C LYS A 40 -14.05 6.28 -7.98
N LYS A 41 -15.21 5.63 -8.01
CA LYS A 41 -15.49 4.50 -7.11
C LYS A 41 -14.31 3.54 -7.26
N LYS A 42 -13.59 3.29 -6.17
CA LYS A 42 -12.46 2.35 -6.19
C LYS A 42 -12.99 1.04 -6.76
N ARG A 43 -12.29 0.49 -7.75
CA ARG A 43 -12.61 -0.82 -8.31
C ARG A 43 -12.66 -1.85 -7.16
N PRO A 44 -13.52 -2.87 -7.23
CA PRO A 44 -13.52 -3.95 -6.24
C PRO A 44 -12.19 -4.71 -6.28
N ALA A 45 -11.77 -5.24 -5.13
CA ALA A 45 -10.57 -6.07 -5.07
C ALA A 45 -10.80 -7.41 -5.79
N ARG A 46 -9.79 -7.85 -6.54
CA ARG A 46 -9.86 -9.11 -7.31
C ARG A 46 -9.55 -10.31 -6.41
N PRO A 47 -10.29 -11.43 -6.50
CA PRO A 47 -9.86 -12.70 -5.94
C PRO A 47 -8.57 -13.19 -6.59
N GLN A 48 -7.53 -13.47 -5.80
CA GLN A 48 -6.20 -13.83 -6.31
C GLN A 48 -6.10 -15.31 -6.67
N ILE A 49 -6.72 -16.17 -5.86
CA ILE A 49 -6.76 -17.61 -6.08
C ILE A 49 -8.22 -18.08 -6.05
N ASP A 50 -8.52 -19.14 -6.80
CA ASP A 50 -9.79 -19.83 -6.69
C ASP A 50 -9.88 -20.50 -5.29
N PRO A 51 -10.97 -20.30 -4.53
CA PRO A 51 -11.21 -21.00 -3.27
C PRO A 51 -10.96 -22.53 -3.34
N ALA A 52 -11.24 -23.18 -4.48
CA ALA A 52 -11.05 -24.62 -4.64
C ALA A 52 -9.58 -25.08 -4.67
N LEU A 53 -8.65 -24.18 -4.99
CA LEU A 53 -7.21 -24.46 -5.04
C LEU A 53 -6.53 -24.32 -3.67
N VAL A 54 -7.22 -23.77 -2.68
CA VAL A 54 -6.73 -23.68 -1.30
C VAL A 54 -6.90 -25.05 -0.63
N LYS A 55 -6.00 -25.98 -0.94
CA LYS A 55 -5.93 -27.30 -0.28
C LYS A 55 -4.97 -27.25 0.91
N SER A 56 -5.41 -27.76 2.05
CA SER A 56 -4.55 -28.02 3.21
C SER A 56 -3.79 -29.32 2.99
N GLU A 57 -2.65 -29.22 2.31
CA GLU A 57 -1.73 -30.36 2.18
C GLU A 57 -0.94 -30.53 3.48
N PRO A 58 -0.75 -31.76 3.98
CA PRO A 58 0.16 -32.03 5.10
C PRO A 58 1.56 -31.50 4.78
N PRO A 59 2.31 -31.02 5.78
CA PRO A 59 3.66 -30.53 5.54
C PRO A 59 4.55 -31.67 4.99
N PRO A 60 5.51 -31.35 4.11
CA PRO A 60 6.41 -32.35 3.55
C PRO A 60 7.13 -33.11 4.66
N GLN A 61 7.34 -34.41 4.43
CA GLN A 61 8.02 -35.28 5.39
C GLN A 61 9.47 -34.84 5.54
N THR A 62 9.74 -34.16 6.66
CA THR A 62 11.05 -33.58 7.01
C THR A 62 11.66 -34.29 8.23
N GLY A 63 11.08 -35.41 8.66
CA GLY A 63 11.55 -36.17 9.81
C GLY A 63 10.93 -37.56 9.88
N THR A 64 11.29 -38.32 10.91
CA THR A 64 10.91 -39.72 11.07
C THR A 64 9.56 -39.90 11.73
N THR A 65 9.19 -39.02 12.66
CA THR A 65 7.92 -39.11 13.41
C THR A 65 7.09 -37.86 13.24
N PHE A 66 5.83 -37.99 12.82
CA PHE A 66 4.91 -36.86 12.74
C PHE A 66 4.28 -36.56 14.10
N ASN A 67 4.55 -35.39 14.65
CA ASN A 67 3.96 -34.94 15.90
C ASN A 67 2.61 -34.25 15.62
N ILE A 68 1.53 -34.94 15.97
CA ILE A 68 0.15 -34.49 15.73
C ILE A 68 -0.17 -33.19 16.52
N TRP A 69 0.34 -33.04 17.74
CA TRP A 69 0.05 -31.87 18.59
C TRP A 69 0.65 -30.58 18.02
N TYR A 70 1.87 -30.66 17.48
CA TYR A 70 2.55 -29.50 16.90
C TYR A 70 2.42 -29.41 15.37
N ASN A 71 1.68 -30.34 14.76
CA ASN A 71 1.52 -30.49 13.30
C ASN A 71 2.86 -30.41 12.55
N LYS A 72 3.89 -31.08 13.08
CA LYS A 72 5.29 -30.98 12.62
C LYS A 72 5.98 -32.33 12.67
N TRP A 73 6.90 -32.55 11.74
CA TRP A 73 7.80 -33.69 11.79
C TRP A 73 8.91 -33.48 12.83
N SER A 74 9.24 -34.55 13.55
CA SER A 74 10.30 -34.66 14.54
C SER A 74 11.35 -35.68 14.09
N GLY A 75 12.59 -35.52 14.56
CA GLY A 75 13.67 -36.49 14.32
C GLY A 75 14.30 -36.42 12.92
N GLY A 76 14.13 -35.32 12.20
CA GLY A 76 14.86 -35.03 10.96
C GLY A 76 16.03 -34.08 11.16
N ASP A 77 16.84 -33.91 10.12
CA ASP A 77 18.01 -33.04 10.15
C ASP A 77 17.60 -31.56 10.25
N ARG A 78 18.25 -30.83 11.18
CA ARG A 78 17.96 -29.41 11.42
C ARG A 78 18.45 -28.54 10.27
N GLU A 79 19.47 -28.96 9.54
CA GLU A 79 20.02 -28.22 8.39
C GLU A 79 19.09 -28.28 7.18
N GLU A 80 18.44 -29.42 6.97
CA GLU A 80 17.50 -29.62 5.86
C GLU A 80 16.34 -28.63 5.93
N LYS A 81 15.83 -28.32 7.12
CA LYS A 81 14.73 -27.36 7.33
C LYS A 81 15.02 -25.93 6.83
N TYR A 82 16.27 -25.48 6.90
CA TYR A 82 16.66 -24.14 6.44
C TYR A 82 17.03 -24.10 4.96
N ALA A 83 17.42 -25.24 4.41
CA ALA A 83 17.67 -25.44 2.99
C ALA A 83 16.36 -25.67 2.21
N SER A 84 15.39 -26.36 2.79
CA SER A 84 14.13 -26.79 2.17
C SER A 84 13.04 -25.71 2.16
N GLN A 85 13.41 -24.44 1.99
CA GLN A 85 12.40 -23.40 1.79
C GLN A 85 11.83 -23.50 0.39
N THR A 86 10.50 -23.52 0.27
CA THR A 86 9.80 -23.56 -1.01
C THR A 86 9.41 -22.15 -1.43
N ALA A 87 9.37 -21.91 -2.74
CA ALA A 87 8.89 -20.65 -3.29
C ALA A 87 7.42 -20.43 -2.90
N ALA A 88 7.04 -19.17 -2.70
CA ALA A 88 5.67 -18.80 -2.42
C ALA A 88 4.74 -19.22 -3.57
N LYS A 89 3.51 -19.66 -3.23
CA LYS A 89 2.52 -20.13 -4.21
C LYS A 89 2.00 -19.02 -5.14
N GLY A 90 2.06 -17.76 -4.70
CA GLY A 90 1.58 -16.61 -5.46
C GLY A 90 2.28 -15.34 -5.01
N ARG A 91 2.19 -14.28 -5.84
CA ARG A 91 2.71 -12.94 -5.57
C ARG A 91 1.60 -11.93 -5.83
N CYS A 92 1.39 -11.01 -4.89
CA CYS A 92 0.39 -9.98 -5.05
C CYS A 92 0.84 -8.91 -6.04
N HIS A 93 -0.03 -8.57 -6.99
CA HIS A 93 0.19 -7.44 -7.88
C HIS A 93 -0.67 -6.25 -7.42
N VAL A 94 -0.05 -5.31 -6.70
CA VAL A 94 -0.76 -4.15 -6.11
C VAL A 94 -1.62 -3.43 -7.16
N ALA A 95 -1.09 -3.21 -8.36
CA ALA A 95 -1.81 -2.50 -9.43
C ALA A 95 -3.01 -3.27 -10.02
N LYS A 96 -3.17 -4.57 -9.78
CA LYS A 96 -4.31 -5.37 -10.31
C LYS A 96 -5.25 -5.85 -9.21
N ASP A 97 -4.67 -6.28 -8.08
CA ASP A 97 -5.40 -6.96 -7.02
C ASP A 97 -5.96 -5.99 -5.98
N SER A 98 -5.36 -4.80 -5.85
CA SER A 98 -5.87 -3.78 -4.92
C SER A 98 -7.22 -3.23 -5.34
N GLY A 99 -8.07 -3.03 -4.35
CA GLY A 99 -9.40 -2.50 -4.57
C GLY A 99 -10.19 -2.40 -3.29
N TYR A 100 -11.45 -2.04 -3.46
CA TYR A 100 -12.44 -1.97 -2.41
C TYR A 100 -12.76 -3.36 -1.86
N THR A 101 -12.81 -3.47 -0.52
CA THR A 101 -13.29 -4.65 0.20
C THR A 101 -14.35 -4.27 1.22
N ARG A 102 -14.96 -5.26 1.89
CA ARG A 102 -15.93 -5.01 2.98
C ARG A 102 -15.31 -4.23 4.14
N ALA A 103 -14.01 -4.40 4.38
CA ALA A 103 -13.28 -3.66 5.41
C ALA A 103 -13.16 -2.16 5.14
N ASP A 104 -13.29 -1.68 3.90
CA ASP A 104 -13.27 -0.23 3.66
C ASP A 104 -14.48 0.50 4.28
N GLN A 105 -15.55 -0.22 4.64
CA GLN A 105 -16.71 0.34 5.36
C GLN A 105 -16.47 0.46 6.87
N VAL A 106 -15.55 -0.34 7.43
CA VAL A 106 -15.31 -0.40 8.87
C VAL A 106 -14.01 0.36 9.17
N SER A 107 -14.12 1.42 9.96
CA SER A 107 -12.94 2.17 10.41
C SER A 107 -12.10 1.32 11.36
N GLY A 108 -10.77 1.36 11.21
CA GLY A 108 -9.85 0.60 12.07
C GLY A 108 -9.67 -0.87 11.66
N SER A 109 -10.14 -1.27 10.48
CA SER A 109 -9.83 -2.58 9.93
C SER A 109 -8.35 -2.73 9.57
N PHE A 110 -7.85 -3.97 9.68
CA PHE A 110 -6.47 -4.32 9.37
C PHE A 110 -6.31 -4.76 7.90
N PHE A 111 -5.06 -4.87 7.45
CA PHE A 111 -4.74 -5.37 6.12
C PHE A 111 -4.85 -6.89 6.05
N CYS A 112 -5.16 -7.41 4.87
CA CYS A 112 -5.27 -8.85 4.67
C CYS A 112 -3.88 -9.46 4.49
N LEU A 113 -3.50 -10.39 5.38
CA LEU A 113 -2.24 -11.13 5.26
C LEU A 113 -2.17 -11.98 3.98
N PHE A 114 -3.29 -12.62 3.62
CA PHE A 114 -3.36 -13.41 2.39
C PHE A 114 -3.28 -12.55 1.13
N PHE A 115 -3.76 -11.31 1.18
CA PHE A 115 -3.60 -10.34 0.11
C PHE A 115 -2.13 -10.00 -0.10
N ALA A 116 -1.39 -9.67 0.97
CA ALA A 116 0.05 -9.41 0.88
C ALA A 116 0.80 -10.60 0.26
N ARG A 117 0.43 -11.83 0.64
CA ARG A 117 1.00 -13.08 0.10
C ARG A 117 0.51 -13.49 -1.28
N GLY A 118 -0.45 -12.77 -1.89
CA GLY A 118 -0.92 -13.09 -3.23
C GLY A 118 -1.86 -14.30 -3.34
N VAL A 119 -2.52 -14.69 -2.24
CA VAL A 119 -3.33 -15.93 -2.17
C VAL A 119 -4.71 -15.71 -1.54
N CYS A 120 -5.23 -14.49 -1.51
CA CYS A 120 -6.55 -14.22 -0.95
C CYS A 120 -7.68 -14.69 -1.89
N PRO A 121 -8.57 -15.62 -1.46
CA PRO A 121 -9.68 -16.09 -2.29
C PRO A 121 -10.91 -15.19 -2.19
N LYS A 122 -11.02 -14.32 -1.17
CA LYS A 122 -12.24 -13.56 -0.87
C LYS A 122 -12.43 -12.31 -1.76
N GLY A 123 -11.34 -11.74 -2.31
CA GLY A 123 -11.40 -10.52 -3.14
C GLY A 123 -12.20 -9.40 -2.47
N GLN A 124 -13.24 -8.90 -3.14
CA GLN A 124 -14.13 -7.82 -2.66
C GLN A 124 -14.83 -8.15 -1.32
N ASP A 125 -15.10 -9.44 -1.07
CA ASP A 125 -15.85 -9.88 0.11
C ASP A 125 -14.95 -10.08 1.34
N CYS A 126 -13.66 -9.70 1.23
CA CYS A 126 -12.71 -9.80 2.33
C CYS A 126 -13.05 -8.82 3.46
N GLU A 127 -12.96 -9.30 4.69
CA GLU A 127 -13.14 -8.54 5.95
C GLU A 127 -11.88 -7.76 6.34
N TYR A 128 -10.87 -7.79 5.48
CA TYR A 128 -9.61 -7.09 5.65
C TYR A 128 -9.31 -6.24 4.42
N LEU A 129 -8.45 -5.24 4.58
CA LEU A 129 -8.15 -4.26 3.54
C LEU A 129 -7.23 -4.83 2.46
N HIS A 130 -7.55 -4.56 1.19
CA HIS A 130 -6.74 -4.92 0.01
C HIS A 130 -6.16 -3.67 -0.65
N ARG A 131 -5.29 -2.96 0.07
CA ARG A 131 -4.52 -1.81 -0.40
C ARG A 131 -3.21 -1.72 0.40
N LEU A 132 -2.30 -0.85 -0.04
CA LEU A 132 -1.10 -0.55 0.74
C LEU A 132 -1.41 0.37 1.91
N PRO A 133 -0.66 0.26 3.03
CA PRO A 133 -0.73 1.21 4.12
C PRO A 133 -0.39 2.64 3.68
N THR A 134 -1.25 3.58 4.06
CA THR A 134 -1.07 5.01 3.85
C THR A 134 -0.73 5.71 5.15
N LEU A 135 -0.37 7.00 5.10
CA LEU A 135 -0.03 7.80 6.29
C LEU A 135 -1.18 7.91 7.31
N HIS A 136 -2.42 7.68 6.88
CA HIS A 136 -3.60 7.77 7.75
C HIS A 136 -3.93 6.44 8.45
N ASP A 137 -3.29 5.34 8.06
CA ASP A 137 -3.50 4.02 8.64
C ASP A 137 -2.59 3.85 9.87
N LEU A 138 -3.05 4.38 11.02
CA LEU A 138 -2.35 4.34 12.29
C LEU A 138 -2.85 3.16 13.14
N PHE A 139 -1.93 2.30 13.61
CA PHE A 139 -2.23 1.13 14.43
C PHE A 139 -1.63 1.28 15.83
N ASN A 140 -2.16 0.51 16.79
CA ASN A 140 -1.56 0.39 18.11
C ASN A 140 -0.15 -0.21 17.97
N PRO A 141 0.89 0.35 18.61
CA PRO A 141 2.25 -0.20 18.58
C PRO A 141 2.36 -1.70 18.95
N ASN A 142 1.44 -2.21 19.77
CA ASN A 142 1.43 -3.62 20.19
C ASN A 142 0.93 -4.59 19.10
N VAL A 143 0.37 -4.07 18.01
CA VAL A 143 -0.28 -4.86 16.95
C VAL A 143 0.35 -4.49 15.61
N ASP A 144 0.58 -5.47 14.74
CA ASP A 144 1.04 -5.21 13.38
C ASP A 144 -0.10 -4.72 12.46
N CYS A 145 0.24 -4.29 11.26
CA CYS A 145 -0.71 -3.81 10.26
C CYS A 145 -1.72 -4.89 9.82
N PHE A 146 -1.47 -6.17 10.14
CA PHE A 146 -2.35 -7.30 9.84
C PHE A 146 -3.24 -7.71 11.03
N GLY A 147 -3.14 -7.03 12.17
CA GLY A 147 -3.93 -7.33 13.37
C GLY A 147 -3.35 -8.43 14.26
N ARG A 148 -2.08 -8.81 14.07
CA ARG A 148 -1.37 -9.80 14.90
C ARG A 148 -0.62 -9.11 16.03
N ASP A 149 -0.63 -9.72 17.21
CA ASP A 149 0.12 -9.19 18.35
C ASP A 149 1.62 -9.28 18.15
N LYS A 150 2.32 -8.22 18.56
CA LYS A 150 3.77 -8.18 18.65
C LYS A 150 4.26 -8.75 19.97
N PHE A 151 5.52 -9.15 19.99
CA PHE A 151 6.18 -9.70 21.17
C PHE A 151 7.08 -8.66 21.86
N SER A 152 7.48 -8.92 23.10
CA SER A 152 8.46 -8.08 23.81
C SER A 152 9.80 -8.07 23.07
N ASP A 153 10.25 -9.26 22.68
CA ASP A 153 11.56 -9.49 22.09
C ASP A 153 11.43 -10.04 20.68
N TYR A 154 12.48 -9.80 19.89
CA TYR A 154 12.60 -10.46 18.59
C TYR A 154 12.91 -11.95 18.80
N ARG A 155 12.52 -12.76 17.80
CA ARG A 155 12.99 -14.13 17.70
C ARG A 155 14.48 -14.16 17.33
N ASP A 156 15.20 -15.21 17.73
CA ASP A 156 16.62 -15.40 17.40
C ASP A 156 16.90 -15.38 15.89
N ASP A 157 15.95 -15.83 15.07
CA ASP A 157 16.04 -15.83 13.61
C ASP A 157 15.60 -14.50 12.97
N MET A 158 15.29 -13.47 13.77
CA MET A 158 14.71 -12.18 13.36
C MET A 158 13.46 -12.33 12.47
N GLY A 159 12.77 -13.46 12.57
CA GLY A 159 11.53 -13.73 11.85
C GLY A 159 10.30 -13.20 12.59
N GLY A 160 9.11 -13.59 12.11
CA GLY A 160 7.84 -13.31 12.80
C GLY A 160 7.38 -11.85 12.71
N VAL A 161 6.56 -11.43 13.68
CA VAL A 161 5.84 -10.15 13.68
C VAL A 161 6.75 -8.97 14.07
N GLY A 162 7.77 -9.24 14.88
CA GLY A 162 8.67 -8.22 15.43
C GLY A 162 8.35 -7.86 16.88
N SER A 163 9.12 -6.93 17.43
CA SER A 163 8.98 -6.44 18.79
C SER A 163 8.17 -5.14 18.86
N PHE A 164 7.43 -4.92 19.95
CA PHE A 164 6.83 -3.62 20.26
C PHE A 164 7.77 -2.68 21.03
N MET A 165 8.84 -3.20 21.63
CA MET A 165 9.84 -2.41 22.38
C MET A 165 10.71 -1.54 21.46
N ARG A 166 10.90 -1.97 20.21
CA ARG A 166 11.65 -1.24 19.19
C ARG A 166 10.83 -1.09 17.92
N GLN A 167 10.59 0.15 17.51
CA GLN A 167 10.04 0.45 16.19
C GLN A 167 11.11 0.15 15.13
N ASN A 168 10.82 -0.79 14.23
CA ASN A 168 11.75 -1.19 13.19
C ASN A 168 11.09 -1.03 11.82
N ARG A 169 11.68 -0.14 11.02
CA ARG A 169 11.24 0.18 9.66
C ARG A 169 12.14 -0.45 8.60
N THR A 170 13.15 -1.21 9.03
CA THR A 170 14.20 -1.77 8.18
C THR A 170 14.05 -3.28 8.09
N ILE A 171 13.98 -3.78 6.86
CA ILE A 171 13.93 -5.20 6.56
C ILE A 171 15.26 -5.66 5.96
N TYR A 172 15.71 -6.83 6.41
CA TYR A 172 16.81 -7.57 5.83
C TYR A 172 16.27 -8.45 4.70
N VAL A 173 16.94 -8.40 3.55
CA VAL A 173 16.66 -9.24 2.39
C VAL A 173 17.93 -10.01 2.06
N GLY A 174 17.89 -11.33 2.11
CA GLY A 174 19.03 -12.19 1.79
C GLY A 174 18.69 -13.23 0.75
N ARG A 175 19.74 -13.95 0.31
CA ARG A 175 19.67 -14.93 -0.80
C ARG A 175 19.26 -14.30 -2.13
N ILE A 176 19.70 -13.06 -2.38
CA ILE A 176 19.53 -12.40 -3.67
C ILE A 176 20.65 -12.90 -4.60
N HIS A 177 20.33 -13.23 -5.85
CA HIS A 177 21.33 -13.55 -6.85
C HIS A 177 22.20 -12.33 -7.14
N VAL A 178 23.52 -12.51 -7.13
CA VAL A 178 24.47 -11.42 -7.34
C VAL A 178 24.57 -11.14 -8.83
N SER A 179 24.08 -9.97 -9.22
CA SER A 179 24.21 -9.40 -10.56
C SER A 179 24.60 -7.93 -10.47
N ASP A 180 25.06 -7.35 -11.57
CA ASP A 180 25.49 -5.95 -11.61
C ASP A 180 24.32 -4.96 -11.43
N ASP A 181 23.09 -5.39 -11.77
CA ASP A 181 21.85 -4.63 -11.68
C ASP A 181 21.05 -4.86 -10.37
N ILE A 182 21.62 -5.59 -9.41
CA ILE A 182 20.94 -5.98 -8.15
C ILE A 182 20.31 -4.78 -7.40
N GLU A 183 20.96 -3.62 -7.41
CA GLU A 183 20.44 -2.40 -6.77
C GLU A 183 19.13 -1.92 -7.40
N GLU A 184 19.07 -1.93 -8.73
CA GLU A 184 17.90 -1.52 -9.49
C GLU A 184 16.77 -2.54 -9.29
N VAL A 185 17.08 -3.83 -9.35
CA VAL A 185 16.10 -4.93 -9.16
C VAL A 185 15.45 -4.84 -7.78
N VAL A 186 16.26 -4.70 -6.73
CA VAL A 186 15.76 -4.56 -5.36
C VAL A 186 14.94 -3.29 -5.22
N ALA A 187 15.44 -2.13 -5.69
CA ALA A 187 14.70 -0.88 -5.60
C ALA A 187 13.34 -0.95 -6.32
N ARG A 188 13.31 -1.52 -7.53
CA ARG A 188 12.09 -1.65 -8.35
C ARG A 188 11.01 -2.48 -7.64
N HIS A 189 11.37 -3.66 -7.14
CA HIS A 189 10.39 -4.56 -6.52
C HIS A 189 9.96 -4.11 -5.12
N PHE A 190 10.86 -3.53 -4.32
CA PHE A 190 10.51 -3.08 -2.98
C PHE A 190 9.75 -1.73 -2.99
N ALA A 191 9.95 -0.89 -4.01
CA ALA A 191 9.23 0.38 -4.14
C ALA A 191 7.72 0.19 -4.37
N GLU A 192 7.29 -0.96 -4.88
CA GLU A 192 5.87 -1.26 -5.09
C GLU A 192 5.08 -1.36 -3.77
N TRP A 193 5.74 -1.64 -2.64
CA TRP A 193 5.07 -1.89 -1.36
C TRP A 193 4.97 -0.66 -0.46
N GLY A 194 5.64 0.43 -0.81
CA GLY A 194 5.59 1.66 -0.03
C GLY A 194 6.78 2.58 -0.30
N GLN A 195 6.73 3.76 0.30
CA GLN A 195 7.80 4.75 0.18
C GLN A 195 9.06 4.28 0.92
N ILE A 196 10.15 4.13 0.16
CA ILE A 196 11.47 3.77 0.66
C ILE A 196 12.19 5.04 1.08
N GLU A 197 12.74 5.04 2.30
CA GLU A 197 13.62 6.10 2.82
C GLU A 197 15.07 5.83 2.39
N ARG A 198 15.50 4.57 2.50
CA ARG A 198 16.86 4.15 2.14
C ARG A 198 16.86 2.70 1.66
N CYS A 199 17.60 2.43 0.59
CA CYS A 199 17.96 1.08 0.17
C CYS A 199 19.48 0.96 0.18
N ARG A 200 20.02 -0.04 0.88
CA ARG A 200 21.46 -0.34 0.90
C ARG A 200 21.65 -1.79 0.47
N VAL A 201 22.32 -2.00 -0.65
CA VAL A 201 22.66 -3.34 -1.14
C VAL A 201 24.13 -3.62 -0.90
N LEU A 202 24.44 -4.86 -0.52
CA LEU A 202 25.79 -5.38 -0.36
C LEU A 202 25.97 -6.48 -1.40
N ASN A 203 26.41 -6.09 -2.60
CA ASN A 203 26.50 -6.96 -3.77
C ASN A 203 27.36 -8.20 -3.50
N THR A 204 28.46 -8.04 -2.75
CA THR A 204 29.38 -9.14 -2.42
C THR A 204 28.74 -10.26 -1.59
N ARG A 205 27.65 -9.98 -0.87
CA ARG A 205 26.96 -10.95 0.00
C ARG A 205 25.57 -11.33 -0.51
N GLY A 206 25.06 -10.71 -1.57
CA GLY A 206 23.67 -10.90 -2.02
C GLY A 206 22.66 -10.53 -0.95
N VAL A 207 22.91 -9.43 -0.22
CA VAL A 207 22.09 -8.94 0.89
C VAL A 207 21.69 -7.49 0.64
N ALA A 208 20.45 -7.14 0.97
CA ALA A 208 19.98 -5.77 0.99
C ALA A 208 19.30 -5.42 2.32
N PHE A 209 19.37 -4.14 2.67
CA PHE A 209 18.65 -3.53 3.78
C PHE A 209 17.75 -2.43 3.20
N VAL A 210 16.44 -2.60 3.37
CA VAL A 210 15.43 -1.66 2.87
C VAL A 210 14.74 -1.01 4.06
N THR A 211 14.90 0.30 4.18
CA THR A 211 14.27 1.13 5.21
C THR A 211 13.07 1.85 4.59
N TYR A 212 11.88 1.61 5.13
CA TYR A 212 10.66 2.32 4.72
C TYR A 212 10.41 3.56 5.58
N THR A 213 9.69 4.53 5.03
CA THR A 213 9.24 5.70 5.80
C THR A 213 8.27 5.28 6.92
N ASN A 214 7.33 4.39 6.61
CA ASN A 214 6.30 3.92 7.53
C ASN A 214 6.59 2.50 8.00
N GLU A 215 6.38 2.25 9.29
CA GLU A 215 6.53 0.91 9.87
C GLU A 215 5.53 -0.10 9.29
N ALA A 216 4.28 0.34 9.06
CA ALA A 216 3.25 -0.51 8.46
C ALA A 216 3.67 -1.01 7.05
N ASN A 217 4.37 -0.18 6.26
CA ASN A 217 4.87 -0.59 4.95
C ASN A 217 6.00 -1.62 5.08
N ALA A 218 6.89 -1.48 6.08
CA ALA A 218 7.93 -2.48 6.34
C ALA A 218 7.32 -3.83 6.74
N GLN A 219 6.33 -3.83 7.64
CA GLN A 219 5.59 -5.02 8.04
C GLN A 219 4.89 -5.67 6.84
N PHE A 220 4.23 -4.87 6.01
CA PHE A 220 3.52 -5.33 4.82
C PHE A 220 4.49 -5.93 3.78
N ALA A 221 5.55 -5.20 3.43
CA ALA A 221 6.56 -5.63 2.47
C ALA A 221 7.27 -6.92 2.91
N LYS A 222 7.55 -7.07 4.21
CA LYS A 222 8.14 -8.29 4.76
C LYS A 222 7.31 -9.53 4.43
N GLU A 223 6.01 -9.49 4.68
CA GLU A 223 5.14 -10.65 4.42
C GLU A 223 4.88 -10.85 2.92
N ALA A 224 4.85 -9.78 2.13
CA ALA A 224 4.62 -9.84 0.69
C ALA A 224 5.81 -10.42 -0.09
N MET A 225 7.03 -10.08 0.32
CA MET A 225 8.28 -10.49 -0.35
C MET A 225 8.92 -11.75 0.24
N ALA A 226 8.40 -12.28 1.36
CA ALA A 226 8.91 -13.51 1.94
C ALA A 226 8.72 -14.69 0.97
N HIS A 227 9.81 -15.45 0.74
CA HIS A 227 9.84 -16.61 -0.17
C HIS A 227 9.48 -16.30 -1.63
N GLN A 228 9.51 -15.03 -2.04
CA GLN A 228 9.36 -14.64 -3.43
C GLN A 228 10.69 -14.74 -4.18
N SER A 229 10.61 -14.71 -5.50
CA SER A 229 11.71 -14.41 -6.41
C SER A 229 11.70 -12.94 -6.82
N LEU A 230 12.87 -12.40 -7.14
CA LEU A 230 13.01 -11.14 -7.88
C LEU A 230 12.97 -11.47 -9.39
N ASP A 231 14.00 -11.09 -10.14
CA ASP A 231 14.11 -11.36 -11.58
C ASP A 231 14.72 -12.76 -11.87
N HIS A 232 15.36 -13.38 -10.88
CA HIS A 232 15.93 -14.73 -10.96
C HIS A 232 15.10 -15.71 -10.11
N ASN A 233 15.23 -17.02 -10.37
CA ASN A 233 14.52 -18.08 -9.65
C ASN A 233 15.05 -18.37 -8.22
N GLU A 234 15.46 -17.32 -7.51
CA GLU A 234 15.88 -17.40 -6.12
C GLU A 234 14.69 -17.41 -5.15
N ILE A 235 14.95 -17.86 -3.93
CA ILE A 235 13.97 -17.81 -2.84
C ILE A 235 14.51 -16.85 -1.79
N LEU A 236 13.93 -15.66 -1.79
CA LEU A 236 14.34 -14.60 -0.88
C LEU A 236 14.07 -14.97 0.59
N ASN A 237 15.02 -14.60 1.43
CA ASN A 237 14.89 -14.69 2.87
C ASN A 237 14.72 -13.29 3.46
N VAL A 238 13.49 -12.98 3.88
CA VAL A 238 13.13 -11.65 4.39
C VAL A 238 12.91 -11.69 5.90
N ARG A 239 13.64 -10.85 6.64
CA ARG A 239 13.67 -10.80 8.11
C ARG A 239 13.68 -9.37 8.61
N TRP A 240 13.46 -9.19 9.91
CA TRP A 240 13.70 -7.91 10.56
C TRP A 240 15.20 -7.61 10.60
N ALA A 241 15.59 -6.37 10.29
CA ALA A 241 16.98 -5.97 10.38
C ALA A 241 17.40 -5.77 11.85
N THR A 242 18.61 -6.19 12.18
CA THR A 242 19.27 -5.79 13.43
C THR A 242 19.73 -4.32 13.33
N ALA A 243 20.09 -3.71 14.46
CA ALA A 243 20.66 -2.36 14.43
C ALA A 243 21.94 -2.34 13.59
N ASP A 244 22.10 -1.32 12.74
CA ASP A 244 23.33 -1.14 11.97
C ASP A 244 24.50 -0.93 12.96
N PRO A 245 25.63 -1.66 12.83
CA PRO A 245 26.78 -1.48 13.70
C PRO A 245 27.45 -0.10 13.58
N ASN A 246 27.18 0.65 12.51
CA ASN A 246 27.74 1.99 12.33
C ASN A 246 27.07 3.01 13.29
N PRO A 247 27.83 3.67 14.20
CA PRO A 247 27.27 4.65 15.13
C PRO A 247 26.53 5.81 14.43
N MET A 248 27.00 6.23 13.25
CA MET A 248 26.33 7.29 12.47
C MET A 248 25.01 6.83 11.86
N ALA A 249 24.80 5.53 11.66
CA ALA A 249 23.53 4.99 11.20
C ALA A 249 22.55 4.86 12.38
N GLN A 250 23.04 4.41 13.54
CA GLN A 250 22.26 4.35 14.77
C GLN A 250 21.73 5.72 15.18
N ALA A 251 22.57 6.77 15.11
CA ALA A 251 22.17 8.14 15.44
C ALA A 251 21.11 8.74 14.48
N ARG A 252 20.90 8.13 13.31
CA ARG A 252 19.84 8.53 12.37
C ARG A 252 18.56 7.72 12.54
N GLU A 253 18.68 6.50 13.06
CA GLU A 253 17.55 5.62 13.34
C GLU A 253 16.91 5.89 14.72
N ALA A 254 17.69 6.43 15.66
CA ALA A 254 17.25 6.89 16.98
C ALA A 254 16.45 8.20 16.89
#